data_AF-A0A0F9D4V0-F1
#
_entry.id   AF-A0A0F9D4V0-F1
#
_cell.length_a   1.000
_cell.length_b   1.000
_cell.length_c   1.000
_cell.angle_alpha   90.00
_cell.angle_beta   90.00
_cell.angle_gamma   90.00
#
_symmetry.space_group_name_H-M   'P 1'
#
loop_
_entity.id
_entity.type
_entity.pdbx_description
1 polymer ?
#
loop_
_entity_poly.entity_id
_entity_poly.type
_entity_poly.pdbx_seq_one_letter_code
_entity_poly.pdbx_strand_id
1 'polypeptide(L)'
;ELNGGETFHQLQSRAVQSLKTIVEANRDKKIILVSHGMFIRSLLVFIENRPLKDFWNTPAIHNCSQSIVEERNSGYKIIMYADLYNWNLV
;
A
#
# COMPACT_ATOMS: atom_id res chain seq x y z
N GLU A 1 4.76 -18.98 -18.37
CA GLU A 1 5.20 -19.39 -17.03
C GLU A 1 5.91 -18.22 -16.36
N LEU A 2 5.87 -18.12 -15.02
CA LEU A 2 6.47 -17.01 -14.26
C LEU A 2 7.95 -17.24 -13.87
N ASN A 3 8.54 -18.39 -14.24
CA ASN A 3 9.97 -18.72 -14.06
C ASN A 3 10.52 -18.40 -12.65
N GLY A 4 9.80 -18.80 -11.60
CA GLY A 4 10.21 -18.54 -10.21
C GLY A 4 9.85 -17.14 -9.68
N GLY A 5 9.23 -16.29 -10.50
CA GLY A 5 8.63 -15.03 -10.07
C GLY A 5 7.32 -15.22 -9.28
N GLU A 6 6.81 -14.13 -8.73
CA GLU A 6 5.55 -14.10 -7.99
C GLU A 6 4.37 -13.61 -8.85
N THR A 7 3.18 -14.13 -8.57
CA THR A 7 1.91 -13.61 -9.08
C THR A 7 1.50 -12.34 -8.33
N PHE A 8 0.59 -11.53 -8.89
CA PHE A 8 0.00 -10.39 -8.18
C PHE A 8 -0.73 -10.81 -6.90
N HIS A 9 -1.36 -11.98 -6.87
CA HIS A 9 -2.00 -12.53 -5.67
C HIS A 9 -0.97 -12.82 -4.57
N GLN A 10 0.16 -13.45 -4.90
CA GLN A 10 1.24 -13.72 -3.94
C GLN A 10 1.84 -12.42 -3.41
N LEU A 11 2.11 -11.45 -4.30
CA LEU A 11 2.59 -10.12 -3.91
C LEU A 11 1.62 -9.43 -2.95
N GLN A 12 0.32 -9.37 -3.27
CA GLN A 12 -0.69 -8.74 -2.43
C GLN A 12 -0.82 -9.44 -1.08
N SER A 13 -0.86 -10.77 -1.06
CA SER A 13 -0.95 -11.55 0.17
C SER A 13 0.23 -11.24 1.10
N ARG A 14 1.46 -11.23 0.56
CA ARG A 14 2.67 -10.89 1.33
C ARG A 14 2.63 -9.45 1.83
N ALA A 15 2.22 -8.51 0.99
CA ALA A 15 2.17 -7.10 1.37
C ALA A 15 1.17 -6.83 2.49
N VAL A 16 -0.05 -7.39 2.39
CA VAL A 16 -1.10 -7.26 3.41
C VAL A 16 -0.67 -7.91 4.73
N GLN A 17 -0.01 -9.07 4.67
CA GLN A 17 0.52 -9.73 5.87
C GLN A 17 1.56 -8.84 6.56
N SER A 18 2.50 -8.24 5.80
CA SER A 18 3.48 -7.31 6.36
C SER A 18 2.83 -6.09 6.99
N LEU A 19 1.82 -5.48 6.34
CA LEU A 19 1.08 -4.35 6.89
C LEU A 19 0.44 -4.71 8.24
N LYS A 20 -0.30 -5.82 8.31
CA LYS A 20 -0.96 -6.27 9.54
C LYS A 20 0.02 -6.49 10.68
N THR A 21 1.14 -7.16 10.42
CA THR A 21 2.18 -7.39 11.42
C THR A 21 2.77 -6.08 11.94
N ILE A 22 3.05 -5.11 11.06
CA ILE A 22 3.65 -3.83 11.45
C ILE A 22 2.66 -2.99 12.26
N VAL A 23 1.40 -2.91 11.82
CA VAL A 23 0.35 -2.15 12.50
C VAL A 23 0.09 -2.72 13.90
N GLU A 24 -0.05 -4.04 14.02
CA GLU A 24 -0.27 -4.72 15.30
C GLU A 24 0.87 -4.46 16.30
N ALA A 25 2.12 -4.43 15.83
CA ALA A 25 3.29 -4.13 16.67
C ALA A 25 3.45 -2.64 17.01
N ASN A 26 2.74 -1.75 16.33
CA ASN A 26 2.89 -0.29 16.44
C ASN A 26 1.55 0.43 16.58
N ARG A 27 0.60 -0.18 17.31
CA ARG A 27 -0.70 0.44 17.57
C ARG A 27 -0.56 1.86 18.12
N ASP A 28 -1.44 2.74 17.65
CA ASP A 28 -1.53 4.15 18.04
C ASP A 28 -0.28 5.00 17.72
N LYS A 29 0.60 4.53 16.84
CA LYS A 29 1.78 5.28 16.38
C LYS A 29 1.64 5.72 14.93
N LYS A 30 2.28 6.84 14.59
CA LYS A 30 2.57 7.22 13.20
C LYS A 30 3.72 6.33 12.70
N ILE A 31 3.49 5.60 11.62
CA ILE A 31 4.49 4.73 10.99
C ILE A 31 4.84 5.23 9.59
N ILE A 32 6.10 5.08 9.18
CA ILE A 32 6.55 5.29 7.80
C ILE A 32 6.91 3.93 7.22
N LEU A 33 6.27 3.57 6.11
CA LEU A 33 6.54 2.35 5.36
C LEU A 33 7.24 2.71 4.04
N VAL A 34 8.50 2.31 3.90
CA VAL A 34 9.27 2.48 2.66
C VAL A 34 9.36 1.15 1.94
N SER A 35 9.00 1.13 0.65
CA SER A 35 9.03 -0.07 -0.17
C SER A 35 9.10 0.29 -1.67
N HIS A 36 8.84 -0.69 -2.54
CA HIS A 36 8.85 -0.54 -3.99
C HIS A 36 7.44 -0.30 -4.55
N GLY A 37 7.36 0.29 -5.75
CA GLY A 37 6.10 0.72 -6.35
C GLY A 37 5.04 -0.37 -6.50
N MET A 38 5.42 -1.59 -6.89
CA MET A 38 4.48 -2.71 -7.02
C MET A 38 3.91 -3.17 -5.69
N PHE A 39 4.74 -3.17 -4.64
CA PHE A 39 4.31 -3.51 -3.29
C PHE A 39 3.33 -2.46 -2.75
N ILE A 40 3.70 -1.18 -2.87
CA ILE A 40 2.87 -0.05 -2.42
C ILE A 40 1.52 -0.06 -3.16
N ARG A 41 1.52 -0.17 -4.49
CA ARG A 41 0.30 -0.26 -5.30
C ARG A 41 -0.59 -1.43 -4.87
N SER A 42 0.01 -2.60 -4.61
CA SER A 42 -0.73 -3.78 -4.17
C SER A 42 -1.48 -3.57 -2.84
N LEU A 43 -0.83 -2.87 -1.90
CA LEU A 43 -1.47 -2.45 -0.65
C LEU A 43 -2.61 -1.46 -0.87
N LEU A 44 -2.39 -0.43 -1.68
CA LEU A 44 -3.41 0.59 -1.94
C LEU A 44 -4.65 -0.02 -2.63
N VAL A 45 -4.45 -0.90 -3.62
CA VAL A 45 -5.53 -1.67 -4.27
C VAL A 45 -6.31 -2.51 -3.25
N PHE A 46 -5.61 -3.17 -2.32
CA PHE A 46 -6.25 -3.92 -1.23
C PHE A 46 -7.07 -3.01 -0.32
N ILE A 47 -6.50 -1.87 0.11
CA ILE A 47 -7.16 -0.90 0.99
C ILE A 47 -8.41 -0.30 0.33
N GLU A 48 -8.37 -0.03 -0.97
CA GLU A 48 -9.52 0.45 -1.74
C GLU A 48 -10.55 -0.65 -2.04
N ASN A 49 -10.30 -1.90 -1.63
CA ASN A 49 -11.11 -3.07 -1.95
C ASN A 49 -11.36 -3.22 -3.47
N ARG A 50 -10.35 -2.87 -4.28
CA ARG A 50 -10.39 -3.02 -5.74
C ARG A 50 -10.00 -4.44 -6.15
N PRO A 51 -10.61 -5.02 -7.19
CA PRO A 51 -10.19 -6.31 -7.70
C PRO A 51 -8.81 -6.18 -8.37
N LEU A 52 -7.97 -7.23 -8.26
CA LEU A 52 -6.60 -7.21 -8.81
C LEU A 52 -6.54 -7.05 -10.34
N LYS A 53 -7.63 -7.31 -11.07
CA LYS A 53 -7.70 -6.99 -12.51
C LYS A 53 -7.56 -5.48 -12.80
N ASP A 54 -7.90 -4.64 -11.83
CA ASP A 54 -7.83 -3.18 -11.92
C ASP A 54 -6.52 -2.64 -11.31
N PHE A 55 -5.52 -3.49 -11.06
CA PHE A 55 -4.25 -3.11 -10.45
C PHE A 55 -3.55 -1.94 -11.17
N TRP A 56 -3.67 -1.89 -12.50
CA TRP A 56 -3.09 -0.80 -13.30
C TRP A 56 -3.95 0.47 -13.33
N ASN A 57 -5.23 0.38 -12.94
CA ASN A 57 -6.21 1.47 -12.91
C ASN A 57 -6.13 2.28 -11.61
N THR A 58 -4.91 2.58 -11.16
CA THR A 58 -4.62 3.45 -10.02
C THR A 58 -3.66 4.56 -10.44
N PRO A 59 -3.57 5.67 -9.68
CA PRO A 59 -2.53 6.67 -9.90
C PRO A 59 -1.13 6.05 -9.99
N ALA A 60 -0.26 6.67 -10.79
CA ALA A 60 1.12 6.24 -10.96
C ALA A 60 1.88 6.37 -9.63
N ILE A 61 2.61 5.31 -9.25
CA ILE A 61 3.48 5.34 -8.06
C ILE A 61 4.87 5.75 -8.55
N HIS A 62 5.15 7.05 -8.48
CA HIS A 62 6.45 7.59 -8.85
C HIS A 62 7.49 7.37 -7.75
N ASN A 63 8.77 7.45 -8.10
CA ASN A 63 9.86 7.40 -7.13
C ASN A 63 9.67 8.51 -6.09
N CYS A 64 9.80 8.13 -4.82
CA CYS A 64 9.58 9.03 -3.68
C CYS A 64 8.18 9.68 -3.67
N SER A 65 7.19 9.10 -4.33
CA SER A 65 5.80 9.46 -4.04
C SER A 65 5.38 8.87 -2.69
N GLN A 66 4.48 9.55 -2.00
CA GLN A 66 3.98 9.16 -0.69
C GLN A 66 2.45 9.00 -0.71
N SER A 67 1.97 8.07 0.10
CA SER A 67 0.54 7.90 0.36
C SER A 67 0.33 7.93 1.87
N ILE A 68 -0.77 8.54 2.30
CA ILE A 68 -1.17 8.56 3.71
C ILE A 68 -2.40 7.70 3.85
N VAL A 69 -2.32 6.73 4.75
CA VAL A 69 -3.38 5.81 5.11
C VAL A 69 -3.66 5.96 6.59
N GLU A 70 -4.93 6.14 6.92
CA GLU A 70 -5.43 6.21 8.29
C GLU A 70 -6.13 4.90 8.64
N GLU A 71 -5.73 4.27 9.74
CA GLU A 71 -6.48 3.16 10.32
C GLU A 71 -7.71 3.69 11.05
N ARG A 72 -8.85 3.03 10.84
CA ARG A 72 -10.16 3.35 11.41
C ARG A 72 -10.79 2.06 11.94
N ASN A 73 -11.81 2.20 12.77
CA ASN A 73 -12.56 1.04 13.30
C ASN A 73 -13.11 0.10 12.20
N SER A 74 -13.36 0.63 10.99
CA SER A 74 -13.89 -0.13 9.84
C SER A 74 -12.82 -0.56 8.83
N GLY A 75 -11.53 -0.46 9.15
CA GLY A 75 -10.42 -0.80 8.25
C GLY A 75 -9.51 0.39 7.94
N TYR A 76 -9.03 0.49 6.72
CA TYR A 76 -8.09 1.53 6.31
C TYR A 76 -8.75 2.55 5.39
N LYS A 77 -8.36 3.82 5.49
CA LYS A 77 -8.78 4.88 4.57
C LYS A 77 -7.55 5.59 3.98
N ILE A 78 -7.52 5.71 2.66
CA ILE A 78 -6.51 6.53 1.98
C ILE A 78 -6.92 8.00 2.09
N ILE A 79 -6.04 8.83 2.63
CA ILE A 79 -6.19 10.28 2.76
C ILE A 79 -5.43 11.00 1.65
N MET A 80 -4.33 10.41 1.17
CA MET A 80 -3.51 10.93 0.09
C MET A 80 -2.94 9.76 -0.71
N TYR A 81 -2.97 9.88 -2.04
CA TYR A 81 -2.58 8.80 -2.96
C TYR A 81 -1.42 9.26 -3.85
N ALA A 82 -0.25 8.62 -3.70
CA ALA A 82 0.94 8.78 -4.56
C ALA A 82 1.31 10.25 -4.86
N ASP A 83 1.26 11.10 -3.85
CA ASP A 83 1.61 12.51 -3.95
C ASP A 83 3.14 12.69 -3.99
N LEU A 84 3.61 13.62 -4.83
CA LEU A 84 5.04 13.90 -5.04
C LEU A 84 5.53 15.20 -4.41
N TYR A 85 4.61 16.08 -3.99
CA TYR A 85 4.92 17.50 -3.78
C TYR A 85 4.70 17.95 -2.33
N ASN A 86 3.78 17.31 -1.61
CA ASN A 86 3.27 17.76 -0.33
C ASN A 86 3.86 16.96 0.84
N TRP A 87 5.19 17.00 0.97
CA TRP A 87 5.92 16.31 2.05
C TRP A 87 5.70 16.87 3.46
N ASN A 88 5.03 18.02 3.60
CA ASN A 88 4.77 18.69 4.88
C ASN A 88 3.84 17.93 5.84
N LEU A 89 3.33 16.75 5.45
CA LEU A 89 2.38 15.95 6.22
C LEU A 89 3.02 14.77 6.98
N VAL A 90 4.31 14.52 6.75
CA VAL A 90 5.09 13.46 7.43
C VAL A 90 5.66 13.99 8.73
#